data_AF-A0A8R1EIN9-F1
#
_entry.id   AF-A0A8R1EIN9-F1
#
_cell.length_a   1.000
_cell.length_b   1.000
_cell.length_c   1.000
_cell.angle_alpha   90.00
_cell.angle_beta   90.00
_cell.angle_gamma   90.00
#
_symmetry.space_group_name_H-M   'P 1'
#
loop_
_entity.id
_entity.type
_entity.pdbx_description
1 polymer ?
#
loop_
_entity_poly.entity_id
_entity_poly.type
_entity_poly.pdbx_seq_one_letter_code
_entity_poly.pdbx_strand_id
1 'polypeptide(L)'
;MSHRKFSAPRHGHMGFTPKKRSRTYRGRIKAFPKDDKSKPIHLTAFLGYKAGMTHIVRDVDKPGSKVNKKEVVEAVTIVETPPMVIAGVTGYVDTPQGPRALTTIWAEHLSEEARRRFYKNWLVSFSRVCFVGYVLSVISGPTQWFRDFKFYICSHVSNSVAFRCTNVYEGQRIEWLKRPAR
;
A
#
# COMPACT_ATOMS: atom_id res chain seq x y z
N MET A 1 50.39 -6.38 13.18
CA MET A 1 49.17 -6.02 13.93
C MET A 1 48.96 -7.08 15.00
N SER A 2 49.07 -6.73 16.28
CA SER A 2 48.83 -7.68 17.36
C SER A 2 47.35 -8.05 17.44
N HIS A 3 47.08 -9.30 17.82
CA HIS A 3 45.73 -9.75 18.09
C HIS A 3 45.11 -8.96 19.25
N ARG A 4 43.81 -8.65 19.17
CA ARG A 4 43.10 -7.89 20.21
C ARG A 4 43.15 -8.62 21.56
N LYS A 5 43.47 -7.91 22.65
CA LYS A 5 43.65 -8.51 23.99
C LYS A 5 42.41 -9.19 24.57
N PHE A 6 41.22 -8.61 24.38
CA PHE A 6 39.93 -9.18 24.81
C PHE A 6 38.94 -9.15 23.65
N SER A 7 38.26 -10.26 23.42
CA SER A 7 37.20 -10.34 22.41
C SER A 7 35.98 -9.56 22.86
N ALA A 8 35.35 -8.85 21.92
CA ALA A 8 34.08 -8.17 22.14
C ALA A 8 33.28 -8.21 20.84
N PRO A 9 31.94 -8.23 20.91
CA PRO A 9 31.12 -8.19 19.72
C PRO A 9 31.33 -6.88 18.96
N ARG A 10 31.05 -6.92 17.66
CA ARG A 10 31.16 -5.75 16.79
C ARG A 10 30.11 -4.70 17.14
N HIS A 11 30.46 -3.42 17.05
CA HIS A 11 29.51 -2.34 17.24
C HIS A 11 28.63 -2.15 16.00
N GLY A 12 27.36 -2.53 16.14
CA GLY A 12 26.30 -2.32 15.16
C GLY A 12 26.26 -3.37 14.04
N HIS A 13 25.13 -3.40 13.34
CA HIS A 13 24.86 -4.39 12.30
C HIS A 13 25.26 -3.87 10.91
N MET A 14 26.04 -4.64 10.15
CA MET A 14 26.56 -4.23 8.82
C MET A 14 25.47 -4.21 7.73
N GLY A 15 24.42 -5.00 7.85
CA GLY A 15 23.33 -5.04 6.86
C GLY A 15 22.50 -3.75 6.76
N PHE A 16 22.64 -2.81 7.70
CA PHE A 16 22.00 -1.49 7.66
C PHE A 16 22.97 -0.36 7.22
N THR A 17 24.10 -0.73 6.61
CA THR A 17 25.03 0.23 6.01
C THR A 17 24.74 0.34 4.51
N PRO A 18 24.90 1.53 3.89
CA PRO A 18 25.27 2.82 4.48
C PRO A 18 24.13 3.48 5.28
N LYS A 19 24.48 4.14 6.40
CA LYS A 19 23.54 4.91 7.24
C LYS A 19 23.25 6.28 6.62
N LYS A 20 22.63 6.28 5.43
CA LYS A 20 22.21 7.48 4.70
C LYS A 20 20.71 7.68 4.74
N ARG A 21 20.24 8.90 4.51
CA ARG A 21 18.80 9.19 4.39
C ARG A 21 18.18 8.39 3.24
N SER A 22 16.99 7.86 3.46
CA SER A 22 16.25 7.15 2.41
C SER A 22 15.88 8.11 1.28
N ARG A 23 15.89 7.60 0.04
CA ARG A 23 15.44 8.36 -1.14
C ARG A 23 13.93 8.57 -1.13
N THR A 24 13.17 7.63 -0.57
CA THR A 24 11.71 7.67 -0.51
C THR A 24 11.24 8.07 0.88
N TYR A 25 10.20 8.92 0.92
CA TYR A 25 9.54 9.34 2.15
C TYR A 25 8.61 8.25 2.71
N ARG A 26 7.93 7.51 1.82
CA ARG A 26 7.09 6.37 2.19
C ARG A 26 7.89 5.07 2.24
N GLY A 27 7.45 4.16 3.12
CA GLY A 27 7.96 2.79 3.17
C GLY A 27 7.77 2.08 1.82
N ARG A 28 8.83 1.42 1.35
CA ARG A 28 8.78 0.60 0.13
C ARG A 28 8.69 -0.87 0.52
N ILE A 29 7.60 -1.52 0.11
CA ILE A 29 7.45 -2.97 0.21
C ILE A 29 8.39 -3.62 -0.82
N LYS A 30 9.31 -4.46 -0.35
CA LYS A 30 10.26 -5.19 -1.20
C LYS A 30 9.78 -6.60 -1.55
N ALA A 31 9.02 -7.21 -0.65
CA ALA A 31 8.43 -8.52 -0.81
C ALA A 31 7.02 -8.50 -0.22
N PHE A 32 6.06 -9.02 -0.97
CA PHE A 32 4.70 -9.26 -0.51
C PHE A 32 4.62 -10.63 0.16
N PRO A 33 3.58 -10.90 0.97
CA PRO A 33 3.33 -12.26 1.46
C PRO A 33 3.22 -13.25 0.30
N LYS A 34 3.53 -14.53 0.57
CA LYS A 34 3.37 -15.60 -0.42
C LYS A 34 1.89 -15.76 -0.76
N ASP A 35 1.62 -16.01 -2.04
CA ASP A 35 0.27 -16.18 -2.55
C ASP A 35 -0.30 -17.55 -2.14
N ASP A 36 -1.60 -17.58 -1.82
CA ASP A 36 -2.34 -18.76 -1.40
C ASP A 36 -3.69 -18.79 -2.13
N LYS A 37 -3.78 -19.70 -3.11
CA LYS A 37 -4.93 -19.82 -4.02
C LYS A 37 -6.20 -20.31 -3.33
N SER A 38 -6.10 -20.87 -2.13
CA SER A 38 -7.26 -21.34 -1.38
C SER A 38 -8.12 -20.19 -0.84
N LYS A 39 -7.53 -19.01 -0.67
CA LYS A 39 -8.18 -17.84 -0.09
C LYS A 39 -8.74 -16.93 -1.17
N PRO A 40 -9.83 -16.20 -0.88
CA PRO A 40 -10.31 -15.17 -1.78
C PRO A 40 -9.26 -14.06 -1.96
N ILE A 41 -9.36 -13.37 -3.09
CA ILE A 41 -8.51 -12.23 -3.42
C ILE A 41 -8.65 -11.16 -2.34
N HIS A 42 -7.54 -10.78 -1.73
CA HIS A 42 -7.49 -9.78 -0.66
C HIS A 42 -6.34 -8.79 -0.89
N LEU A 43 -6.49 -7.58 -0.36
CA LEU A 43 -5.43 -6.58 -0.39
C LEU A 43 -4.35 -6.92 0.63
N THR A 44 -3.09 -6.82 0.20
CA THR A 44 -1.94 -7.24 1.03
C THR A 44 -1.37 -6.13 1.90
N ALA A 45 -1.69 -4.86 1.61
CA ALA A 45 -1.09 -3.72 2.29
C ALA A 45 -2.03 -2.51 2.34
N PHE A 46 -1.83 -1.70 3.39
CA PHE A 46 -2.60 -0.49 3.66
C PHE A 46 -1.66 0.70 3.94
N LEU A 47 -2.11 1.92 3.69
CA LEU A 47 -1.40 3.15 4.06
C LEU A 47 -2.03 3.77 5.29
N GLY A 48 -1.21 4.05 6.31
CA GLY A 48 -1.65 4.72 7.53
C GLY A 48 -0.70 5.83 7.94
N TYR A 49 -1.20 6.73 8.76
CA TYR A 49 -0.48 7.90 9.29
C TYR A 49 -0.37 7.75 10.81
N LYS A 50 0.82 7.96 11.36
CA LYS A 50 1.02 7.87 12.82
C LYS A 50 0.34 9.06 13.48
N ALA A 51 -0.68 8.81 14.30
CA ALA A 51 -1.39 9.84 15.05
C ALA A 51 -0.77 10.10 16.43
N GLY A 52 -0.40 9.04 17.15
CA GLY A 52 0.14 9.16 18.50
C GLY A 52 0.46 7.84 19.16
N MET A 53 0.76 7.87 20.47
CA MET A 53 0.97 6.69 21.29
C MET A 53 0.26 6.90 22.63
N THR A 54 -0.38 5.84 23.12
CA THR A 54 -1.06 5.79 24.42
C THR A 54 -0.71 4.48 25.12
N HIS A 55 -1.24 4.26 26.32
CA HIS A 55 -1.14 2.97 27.00
C HIS A 55 -2.55 2.38 27.16
N ILE A 56 -2.64 1.05 27.11
CA ILE A 56 -3.86 0.30 27.40
C ILE A 56 -3.63 -0.58 28.61
N VAL A 57 -4.67 -0.79 29.40
CA VAL A 57 -4.72 -1.87 30.39
C VAL A 57 -5.47 -3.02 29.75
N ARG A 58 -4.89 -4.22 29.75
CA ARG A 58 -5.58 -5.43 29.32
C ARG A 58 -5.30 -6.58 30.26
N ASP A 59 -6.28 -7.49 30.34
CA ASP A 59 -6.10 -8.78 30.98
C ASP A 59 -5.26 -9.69 30.08
N VAL A 60 -4.21 -10.28 30.65
CA VAL A 60 -3.34 -11.20 29.92
C VAL A 60 -3.78 -12.63 30.16
N ASP A 61 -4.33 -13.28 29.13
CA ASP A 61 -4.59 -14.71 29.13
C ASP A 61 -3.50 -15.45 28.35
N LYS A 62 -2.41 -15.78 29.06
CA LYS A 62 -1.25 -16.50 28.52
C LYS A 62 -0.84 -17.57 29.53
N PRO A 63 -1.32 -18.81 29.38
CA PRO A 63 -1.01 -19.89 30.32
C PRO A 63 0.51 -20.13 30.36
N GLY A 64 1.06 -20.33 31.56
CA GLY A 64 2.50 -20.49 31.79
C GLY A 64 3.28 -19.19 32.01
N SER A 65 2.66 -18.02 31.83
CA SER A 65 3.27 -16.73 32.16
C SER A 65 3.02 -16.31 33.61
N LYS A 66 4.02 -15.67 34.24
CA LYS A 66 3.89 -15.09 35.60
C LYS A 66 2.82 -14.00 35.70
N VAL A 67 2.47 -13.38 34.57
CA VAL A 67 1.45 -12.33 34.43
C VAL A 67 0.10 -12.86 33.95
N ASN A 68 -0.13 -14.17 33.98
CA ASN A 68 -1.43 -14.74 33.61
C ASN A 68 -2.54 -14.27 34.56
N LYS A 69 -3.70 -13.88 33.99
CA LYS A 69 -4.88 -13.35 34.71
C LYS A 69 -4.59 -12.10 35.55
N LYS A 70 -3.61 -11.30 35.14
CA LYS A 70 -3.32 -9.99 35.73
C LYS A 70 -3.48 -8.90 34.69
N GLU A 71 -3.84 -7.72 35.17
CA GLU A 71 -3.86 -6.50 34.37
C GLU A 71 -2.43 -6.04 34.07
N VAL A 72 -2.13 -5.80 32.81
CA VAL A 72 -0.83 -5.27 32.36
C VAL A 72 -1.06 -4.02 31.55
N VAL A 73 -0.25 -2.99 31.84
CA VAL A 73 -0.19 -1.74 31.07
C VAL A 73 0.77 -1.94 29.90
N GLU A 74 0.27 -1.81 28.68
CA GLU A 74 1.09 -1.90 27.46
C GLU A 74 1.04 -0.63 26.63
N ALA A 75 2.18 -0.24 26.05
CA ALA A 75 2.25 0.89 25.14
C ALA A 75 1.69 0.50 23.77
N VAL A 76 0.83 1.36 23.22
CA VAL A 76 0.15 1.17 21.93
C VAL A 76 0.37 2.40 21.05
N THR A 77 0.54 2.16 19.75
CA THR A 77 0.64 3.21 18.75
C THR A 77 -0.67 3.34 17.97
N ILE A 78 -1.22 4.54 17.91
CA ILE A 78 -2.45 4.83 17.15
C ILE A 78 -2.04 5.24 15.73
N VAL A 79 -2.57 4.53 14.74
CA VAL A 79 -2.36 4.79 13.31
C VAL A 79 -3.71 5.12 12.69
N GLU A 80 -3.83 6.32 12.12
CA GLU A 80 -5.01 6.74 11.37
C GLU A 80 -4.95 6.14 9.95
N THR A 81 -6.03 5.47 9.57
CA THR A 81 -6.15 4.72 8.32
C THR A 81 -7.42 5.13 7.59
N PRO A 82 -7.42 6.29 6.90
CA PRO A 82 -8.56 6.72 6.11
C PRO A 82 -8.75 5.80 4.90
N PRO A 83 -9.97 5.74 4.33
CA PRO A 83 -10.28 4.87 3.20
C PRO A 83 -9.38 5.19 2.00
N MET A 84 -8.84 4.14 1.38
CA MET A 84 -8.02 4.28 0.17
C MET A 84 -8.87 4.11 -1.08
N VAL A 85 -8.62 4.95 -2.09
CA VAL A 85 -9.24 4.81 -3.41
C VAL A 85 -8.28 4.09 -4.36
N ILE A 86 -8.78 3.07 -5.05
CA ILE A 86 -8.01 2.32 -6.06
C ILE A 86 -8.09 3.08 -7.39
N ALA A 87 -6.95 3.56 -7.89
CA ALA A 87 -6.86 4.36 -9.10
C ALA A 87 -6.52 3.54 -10.36
N GLY A 88 -6.00 2.33 -10.20
CA GLY A 88 -5.61 1.47 -11.32
C GLY A 88 -5.02 0.14 -10.89
N VAL A 89 -4.76 -0.71 -11.88
CA VAL A 89 -4.21 -2.05 -11.73
C VAL A 89 -3.02 -2.22 -12.66
N THR A 90 -1.91 -2.72 -12.12
CA THR A 90 -0.70 -3.07 -12.89
C THR A 90 -0.54 -4.59 -12.93
N GLY A 91 -0.43 -5.16 -14.13
CA GLY A 91 -0.07 -6.58 -14.31
C GLY A 91 1.45 -6.77 -14.41
N TYR A 92 1.96 -7.81 -13.78
CA TYR A 92 3.36 -8.23 -13.87
C TYR A 92 3.50 -9.55 -14.61
N VAL A 93 4.59 -9.70 -15.37
CA VAL A 93 5.02 -10.96 -15.97
C VAL A 93 6.41 -11.32 -15.48
N ASP A 94 6.58 -12.61 -15.20
CA ASP A 94 7.87 -13.17 -14.84
C ASP A 94 8.76 -13.28 -16.08
N THR A 95 9.88 -12.55 -16.04
CA THR A 95 10.95 -12.66 -17.04
C THR A 95 12.16 -13.31 -16.38
N PRO A 96 13.12 -13.89 -17.13
CA PRO A 96 14.33 -14.47 -16.54
C PRO A 96 15.17 -13.45 -15.73
N GLN A 97 14.97 -12.15 -15.95
CA GLN A 97 15.62 -11.08 -15.19
C GLN A 97 14.80 -10.62 -13.96
N GLY A 98 13.62 -11.18 -13.74
CA GLY A 98 12.68 -10.85 -12.67
C GLY A 98 11.31 -10.37 -13.17
N PRO A 99 10.41 -9.99 -12.26
CA PRO A 99 9.07 -9.53 -12.63
C PRO A 99 9.12 -8.16 -13.30
N ARG A 100 8.56 -8.07 -14.51
CA ARG A 100 8.44 -6.83 -15.28
C ARG A 100 6.98 -6.40 -15.34
N ALA A 101 6.73 -5.11 -15.15
CA ALA A 101 5.39 -4.55 -15.38
C ALA A 101 5.06 -4.64 -16.87
N LEU A 102 3.95 -5.29 -17.21
CA LEU A 102 3.44 -5.35 -18.57
C LEU A 102 2.74 -4.04 -18.93
N THR A 103 1.60 -3.80 -18.29
CA THR A 103 0.71 -2.67 -18.55
C THR A 103 0.07 -2.22 -17.24
N THR A 104 -0.27 -0.95 -17.17
CA THR A 104 -1.07 -0.38 -16.08
C THR A 104 -2.36 0.18 -16.67
N ILE A 105 -3.47 -0.33 -16.18
CA ILE A 105 -4.81 0.13 -16.53
C ILE A 105 -5.25 1.10 -15.43
N TRP A 106 -5.74 2.27 -15.82
CA TRP A 106 -6.20 3.30 -14.89
C TRP A 106 -7.72 3.39 -14.92
N ALA A 107 -8.30 3.90 -13.84
CA ALA A 107 -9.71 4.24 -13.81
C ALA A 107 -10.02 5.41 -14.77
N GLU A 108 -11.23 5.41 -15.32
CA GLU A 108 -11.71 6.47 -16.22
C GLU A 108 -11.72 7.83 -15.54
N HIS A 109 -12.24 7.89 -14.31
CA HIS A 109 -12.35 9.13 -13.55
C HIS A 109 -11.39 9.11 -12.36
N LEU A 110 -10.27 9.84 -12.49
CA LEU A 110 -9.33 10.08 -11.40
C LEU A 110 -9.67 11.36 -10.66
N SER A 111 -9.71 11.29 -9.31
CA SER A 111 -9.88 12.44 -8.43
C SER A 111 -8.75 13.47 -8.59
N GLU A 112 -9.03 14.73 -8.25
CA GLU A 112 -8.03 15.80 -8.33
C GLU A 112 -6.82 15.50 -7.44
N GLU A 113 -7.05 14.89 -6.29
CA GLU A 113 -6.02 14.51 -5.32
C GLU A 113 -5.03 13.49 -5.89
N ALA A 114 -5.52 12.55 -6.71
CA ALA A 114 -4.67 11.65 -7.50
C ALA A 114 -3.78 12.43 -8.47
N ARG A 115 -4.37 13.38 -9.18
CA ARG A 115 -3.70 14.15 -10.23
C ARG A 115 -2.61 15.06 -9.64
N ARG A 116 -2.81 15.59 -8.43
CA ARG A 116 -1.80 16.39 -7.71
C ARG A 116 -0.47 15.68 -7.57
N ARG A 117 -0.47 14.35 -7.50
CA ARG A 117 0.76 13.56 -7.37
C ARG A 117 1.72 13.70 -8.56
N PHE A 118 1.21 14.00 -9.75
CA PHE A 118 2.00 14.09 -10.98
C PHE A 118 2.65 15.46 -11.20
N TYR A 119 2.25 16.48 -10.44
CA TYR A 119 2.76 17.84 -10.57
C TYR A 119 3.56 18.24 -9.34
N LYS A 120 4.65 19.00 -9.55
CA LYS A 120 5.36 19.67 -8.44
C LYS A 120 4.60 20.91 -7.96
N ASN A 121 4.17 21.75 -8.90
CA ASN A 121 3.44 22.99 -8.65
C ASN A 121 2.03 22.89 -9.24
N TRP A 122 1.08 22.41 -8.46
CA TRP A 122 -0.29 22.16 -8.92
C TRP A 122 -1.01 23.44 -9.40
N LEU A 123 -0.93 24.52 -8.61
CA LEU A 123 -1.68 25.76 -8.86
C LEU A 123 -1.24 26.48 -10.14
N VAL A 124 0.06 26.43 -10.47
CA VAL A 124 0.66 27.11 -11.62
C VAL A 124 0.50 26.30 -12.91
N SER A 125 0.20 25.00 -12.81
CA SER A 125 0.11 24.11 -13.96
C SER A 125 -1.18 24.38 -14.74
N PHE A 126 -1.10 25.32 -15.69
CA PHE A 126 -2.23 25.91 -16.44
C PHE A 126 -3.21 24.88 -17.03
N SER A 127 -2.69 23.78 -17.56
CA SER A 127 -3.52 22.92 -18.42
C SER A 127 -4.04 21.66 -17.71
N ARG A 128 -3.56 21.32 -16.49
CA ARG A 128 -3.99 20.15 -15.67
C ARG A 128 -4.37 18.89 -16.47
N VAL A 129 -3.66 18.64 -17.58
CA VAL A 129 -4.04 17.71 -18.66
C VAL A 129 -3.79 16.25 -18.31
N CYS A 130 -3.26 15.97 -17.11
CA CYS A 130 -2.96 14.61 -16.69
C CYS A 130 -4.24 13.75 -16.80
N PHE A 131 -4.12 12.64 -17.54
CA PHE A 131 -5.20 11.71 -17.90
C PHE A 131 -6.25 12.18 -18.91
N VAL A 132 -6.23 13.42 -19.42
CA VAL A 132 -7.24 13.87 -20.41
C VAL A 132 -7.16 13.05 -21.70
N GLY A 133 -5.96 12.84 -22.25
CA GLY A 133 -5.78 12.00 -23.45
C GLY A 133 -6.13 10.53 -23.20
N TYR A 134 -5.90 10.02 -21.99
CA TYR A 134 -6.28 8.65 -21.60
C TYR A 134 -7.80 8.50 -21.62
N VAL A 135 -8.53 9.41 -20.98
CA VAL A 135 -10.00 9.41 -20.96
C VAL A 135 -10.56 9.50 -22.39
N LEU A 136 -10.01 10.38 -23.23
CA LEU A 136 -10.42 10.48 -24.63
C LEU A 136 -10.19 9.17 -25.39
N SER A 137 -9.08 8.47 -25.14
CA SER A 137 -8.80 7.17 -25.77
C SER A 137 -9.72 6.04 -25.27
N VAL A 138 -10.16 6.11 -24.01
CA VAL A 138 -11.11 5.13 -23.46
C VAL A 138 -12.52 5.38 -24.02
N ILE A 139 -12.93 6.64 -24.17
CA ILE A 139 -14.24 7.01 -24.73
C ILE A 139 -14.30 6.72 -26.25
N SER A 140 -13.19 6.91 -26.98
CA SER A 140 -13.14 6.72 -28.45
C SER A 140 -12.74 5.31 -28.91
N GLY A 141 -12.26 4.45 -28.02
CA GLY A 141 -11.86 3.07 -28.33
C GLY A 141 -13.05 2.09 -28.38
N PRO A 142 -12.92 0.95 -29.09
CA PRO A 142 -13.96 -0.08 -29.09
C PRO A 142 -14.13 -0.65 -27.67
N THR A 143 -15.31 -0.45 -27.12
CA THR A 143 -15.75 -0.81 -25.75
C THR A 143 -15.72 -2.32 -25.43
N GLN A 144 -15.32 -3.16 -26.39
CA GLN A 144 -15.30 -4.63 -26.28
C GLN A 144 -14.25 -5.13 -25.27
N TRP A 145 -13.04 -4.56 -25.29
CA TRP A 145 -11.91 -5.07 -24.49
C TRP A 145 -12.11 -4.95 -22.97
N PHE A 146 -12.82 -3.91 -22.50
CA PHE A 146 -13.13 -3.72 -21.07
C PHE A 146 -14.20 -4.69 -20.55
N ARG A 147 -15.15 -5.11 -21.41
CA ARG A 147 -16.15 -6.13 -21.07
C ARG A 147 -15.52 -7.52 -20.98
N ASP A 148 -14.61 -7.83 -21.90
CA ASP A 148 -13.91 -9.12 -21.93
C ASP A 148 -12.94 -9.30 -20.76
N PHE A 149 -12.29 -8.23 -20.28
CA PHE A 149 -11.39 -8.29 -19.11
C PHE A 149 -12.14 -8.51 -17.78
N LYS A 150 -13.38 -8.00 -17.66
CA LYS A 150 -14.26 -8.25 -16.50
C LYS A 150 -14.66 -9.73 -16.43
N PHE A 151 -14.79 -10.39 -17.59
CA PHE A 151 -14.97 -11.83 -17.71
C PHE A 151 -13.65 -12.58 -17.44
N TYR A 152 -12.53 -12.14 -18.02
CA TYR A 152 -11.23 -12.83 -17.95
C TYR A 152 -10.59 -12.85 -16.55
N ILE A 153 -10.73 -11.78 -15.75
CA ILE A 153 -10.31 -11.79 -14.32
C ILE A 153 -11.19 -12.75 -13.51
N CYS A 154 -12.44 -12.98 -13.91
CA CYS A 154 -13.37 -13.87 -13.23
C CYS A 154 -13.18 -15.34 -13.65
N SER A 155 -12.76 -15.62 -14.90
CA SER A 155 -12.66 -16.98 -15.45
C SER A 155 -11.25 -17.55 -15.62
N HIS A 156 -10.17 -16.74 -15.57
CA HIS A 156 -8.78 -17.21 -15.73
C HIS A 156 -7.84 -16.65 -14.65
N VAL A 157 -8.08 -17.02 -13.38
CA VAL A 157 -7.04 -17.03 -12.33
C VAL A 157 -6.27 -18.34 -12.44
N SER A 158 -5.60 -18.57 -13.57
CA SER A 158 -4.66 -19.69 -13.73
C SER A 158 -3.27 -19.12 -14.00
N ASN A 159 -2.48 -19.12 -12.92
CA ASN A 159 -1.02 -19.14 -12.86
C ASN A 159 -0.27 -18.05 -13.66
N SER A 160 0.36 -17.14 -12.93
CA SER A 160 1.59 -16.36 -13.27
C SER A 160 1.46 -14.84 -13.40
N VAL A 161 0.29 -14.24 -13.16
CA VAL A 161 0.14 -12.77 -13.25
C VAL A 161 -0.16 -12.17 -11.89
N ALA A 162 0.84 -11.49 -11.31
CA ALA A 162 0.65 -10.71 -10.09
C ALA A 162 0.07 -9.34 -10.45
N PHE A 163 -0.98 -8.91 -9.74
CA PHE A 163 -1.60 -7.61 -9.91
C PHE A 163 -1.24 -6.66 -8.75
N ARG A 164 -0.97 -5.39 -9.08
CA ARG A 164 -0.74 -4.34 -8.09
C ARG A 164 -1.75 -3.22 -8.28
N CYS A 165 -2.56 -2.96 -7.26
CA CYS A 165 -3.43 -1.79 -7.22
C CYS A 165 -2.61 -0.53 -6.91
N THR A 166 -2.74 0.51 -7.72
CA THR A 166 -2.23 1.85 -7.42
C THR A 166 -3.26 2.59 -6.58
N ASN A 167 -2.98 2.76 -5.29
CA ASN A 167 -3.88 3.48 -4.39
C ASN A 167 -3.54 4.97 -4.35
N VAL A 168 -4.59 5.80 -4.29
CA VAL A 168 -4.53 7.24 -4.05
C VAL A 168 -5.30 7.54 -2.77
N TYR A 169 -4.73 8.43 -1.95
CA TYR A 169 -5.35 8.93 -0.73
C TYR A 169 -6.45 9.94 -1.07
N GLU A 170 -7.61 9.82 -0.41
CA GLU A 170 -8.70 10.80 -0.46
C GLU A 170 -8.80 11.51 0.91
N GLY A 171 -8.47 12.80 0.92
CA GLY A 171 -8.59 13.69 2.07
C GLY A 171 -9.92 14.43 2.04
N GLN A 172 -11.03 13.70 2.23
CA GLN A 172 -12.33 14.34 2.40
C GLN A 172 -12.76 14.37 3.87
N ARG A 173 -12.95 15.61 4.33
CA ARG A 173 -13.61 16.01 5.57
C ARG A 173 -15.04 15.46 5.54
N ILE A 174 -15.29 14.36 6.26
CA ILE A 174 -16.65 13.83 6.44
C ILE A 174 -17.37 14.78 7.42
N GLU A 175 -18.21 15.64 6.86
CA GLU A 175 -19.18 16.43 7.60
C GLU A 175 -20.24 15.49 8.17
N TRP A 176 -20.46 15.58 9.48
CA TRP A 176 -21.44 14.77 10.20
C TRP A 176 -22.87 15.13 9.75
N LEU A 177 -23.41 14.41 8.78
CA LEU A 177 -24.86 14.36 8.58
C LEU A 177 -25.44 13.22 9.43
N LYS A 178 -25.93 13.61 10.61
CA LYS A 178 -26.79 12.82 11.49
C LYS A 178 -27.84 12.06 10.67
N ARG A 179 -27.89 10.74 10.83
CA ARG A 179 -29.11 9.97 10.57
C ARG A 179 -30.21 10.47 11.50
N PRO A 180 -31.45 10.65 11.03
CA PRO A 180 -32.61 10.30 11.81
C PRO A 180 -33.00 8.85 11.51
N ALA A 181 -33.22 8.10 12.59
CA ALA A 181 -33.77 6.77 12.56
C ALA A 181 -35.20 6.78 11.98
N ARG A 182 -35.48 5.78 11.15
CA ARG A 182 -36.74 5.04 11.12
C ARG A 182 -36.51 3.69 10.46
#